data_AF-A0A0P6YUY9-F1
#
_entry.id   AF-A0A0P6YUY9-F1
#
_cell.length_a   1.000
_cell.length_b   1.000
_cell.length_c   1.000
_cell.angle_alpha   90.00
_cell.angle_beta   90.00
_cell.angle_gamma   90.00
#
_symmetry.space_group_name_H-M   'P 1'
#
loop_
_entity.id
_entity.type
_entity.pdbx_description
1 polymer ?
#
loop_
_entity_poly.entity_id
_entity_poly.type
_entity_poly.pdbx_seq_one_letter_code
_entity_poly.pdbx_strand_id
1 'polypeptide(L)'
;MPEQRQPSLTATKHSRSSATQASVQQQPQADPIHKSAHDYSVPASIVSMINAPQRWQRWVGYNMAGFLLSCGLIPAGNVFIVWVLDIVPIDVEHSLAMLDFSANAFLSMLIQFGVPLMMNISVVSLLQRSALDFQVRAKPWVIGSVLSGIAGFYSTLILIELIGDQLKFMPTLQLHILSIFTLCFVISTGIGLFQWSQLRSIASNAWHWPVISGATWISLTLLVLGLIAYVVSIFNQCLPRPSPWSYC
;
A
#
# COMPACT_ATOMS: atom_id res chain seq x y z
N MET A 1 21.87 -55.78 -3.41
CA MET A 1 21.65 -54.34 -3.24
C MET A 1 21.99 -53.66 -4.55
N PRO A 2 21.00 -53.21 -5.35
CA PRO A 2 21.25 -52.61 -6.65
C PRO A 2 21.49 -51.10 -6.52
N GLU A 3 22.60 -50.70 -7.14
CA GLU A 3 23.09 -49.35 -7.39
C GLU A 3 22.18 -48.62 -8.39
N GLN A 4 21.71 -47.42 -8.05
CA GLN A 4 20.94 -46.57 -8.98
C GLN A 4 21.64 -45.22 -9.17
N ARG A 5 22.18 -45.06 -10.38
CA ARG A 5 22.90 -43.89 -10.91
C ARG A 5 21.98 -42.69 -11.14
N GLN A 6 22.51 -41.51 -10.85
CA GLN A 6 21.99 -40.20 -11.29
C GLN A 6 22.15 -40.01 -12.80
N PRO A 7 21.19 -39.39 -13.50
CA PRO A 7 21.42 -38.83 -14.81
C PRO A 7 21.78 -37.34 -14.75
N SER A 8 22.94 -37.02 -15.31
CA SER A 8 23.40 -35.66 -15.64
C SER A 8 22.59 -35.10 -16.82
N LEU A 9 22.06 -33.89 -16.71
CA LEU A 9 21.48 -33.16 -17.84
C LEU A 9 22.54 -32.26 -18.47
N THR A 10 22.94 -32.65 -19.68
CA THR A 10 23.89 -32.01 -20.57
C THR A 10 23.25 -30.78 -21.22
N ALA A 11 24.00 -29.67 -21.25
CA ALA A 11 23.64 -28.44 -21.95
C ALA A 11 23.74 -28.63 -23.47
N THR A 12 22.64 -28.41 -24.20
CA THR A 12 22.63 -28.41 -25.67
C THR A 12 22.75 -26.98 -26.20
N LYS A 13 23.92 -26.69 -26.74
CA LYS A 13 24.30 -25.47 -27.46
C LYS A 13 23.91 -25.64 -28.93
N HIS A 14 22.85 -24.97 -29.40
CA HIS A 14 22.52 -24.94 -30.84
C HIS A 14 23.22 -23.77 -31.53
N SER A 15 24.08 -24.11 -32.49
CA SER A 15 24.73 -23.21 -33.42
C SER A 15 24.34 -23.60 -34.85
N ARG A 16 23.98 -22.58 -35.65
CA ARG A 16 24.11 -22.43 -37.12
C ARG A 16 23.37 -23.35 -38.11
N SER A 17 22.59 -22.72 -39.00
CA SER A 17 22.66 -22.77 -40.48
C SER A 17 21.65 -21.73 -41.02
N SER A 18 21.94 -20.70 -41.85
CA SER A 18 22.58 -20.59 -43.17
C SER A 18 21.83 -21.28 -44.32
N ALA A 19 21.01 -20.50 -45.03
CA ALA A 19 20.40 -20.71 -46.37
C ALA A 19 19.47 -19.48 -46.60
N THR A 20 19.40 -18.72 -47.69
CA THR A 20 19.90 -18.79 -49.07
C THR A 20 19.84 -17.36 -49.64
N GLN A 21 20.86 -16.96 -50.39
CA GLN A 21 20.91 -15.72 -51.16
C GLN A 21 19.93 -15.77 -52.34
N ALA A 22 19.06 -14.77 -52.46
CA ALA A 22 18.43 -14.42 -53.72
C ALA A 22 18.98 -13.06 -54.17
N SER A 23 19.78 -13.10 -55.24
CA SER A 23 20.34 -11.96 -55.94
C SER A 23 19.24 -11.22 -56.72
N VAL A 24 18.94 -9.99 -56.32
CA VAL A 24 18.16 -9.04 -57.14
C VAL A 24 19.14 -8.08 -57.80
N GLN A 25 19.05 -8.02 -59.13
CA GLN A 25 19.84 -7.14 -60.01
C GLN A 25 19.79 -5.68 -59.56
N GLN A 26 20.97 -5.08 -59.45
CA GLN A 26 21.16 -3.63 -59.31
C GLN A 26 20.76 -2.92 -60.61
N GLN A 27 19.81 -2.00 -60.48
CA GLN A 27 19.53 -0.95 -61.45
C GLN A 27 20.22 0.32 -60.91
N PRO A 28 21.02 1.06 -61.70
CA PRO A 28 21.66 2.28 -61.22
C PRO A 28 20.62 3.39 -61.15
N GLN A 29 20.00 3.55 -59.98
CA GLN A 29 19.11 4.66 -59.70
C GLN A 29 19.92 5.78 -59.05
N ALA A 30 19.94 6.92 -59.74
CA ALA A 30 20.64 8.14 -59.36
C ALA A 30 20.41 8.51 -57.89
N ASP A 31 21.49 8.87 -57.19
CA ASP A 31 21.50 9.34 -55.81
C ASP A 31 20.46 10.45 -55.58
N PRO A 32 19.36 10.20 -54.84
CA PRO A 32 18.62 11.30 -54.26
C PRO A 32 19.44 11.81 -53.08
N ILE A 33 19.84 13.07 -53.16
CA ILE A 33 20.43 13.87 -52.08
C ILE A 33 19.78 13.47 -50.75
N HIS A 34 20.54 12.76 -49.91
CA HIS A 34 20.13 12.36 -48.57
C HIS A 34 19.91 13.63 -47.74
N LYS A 35 18.69 14.17 -47.78
CA LYS A 35 18.20 15.06 -46.73
C LYS A 35 18.21 14.25 -45.44
N SER A 36 19.02 14.69 -44.50
CA SER A 36 19.09 14.22 -43.11
C SER A 36 17.71 13.79 -42.64
N ALA A 37 17.51 12.48 -42.43
CA ALA A 37 16.36 12.00 -41.69
C ALA A 37 16.45 12.68 -40.33
N HIS A 38 15.55 13.64 -40.07
CA HIS A 38 15.37 14.14 -38.72
C HIS A 38 15.12 12.92 -37.85
N ASP A 39 15.99 12.74 -36.86
CA ASP A 39 15.95 11.65 -35.89
C ASP A 39 14.71 11.87 -35.03
N TYR A 40 13.54 11.54 -35.59
CA TYR A 40 12.26 11.69 -34.93
C TYR A 40 12.16 10.52 -33.97
N SER A 41 12.66 10.73 -32.75
CA SER A 41 12.43 9.84 -31.63
C SER A 41 10.93 9.82 -31.34
N VAL A 42 10.22 8.88 -31.96
CA VAL A 42 8.83 8.57 -31.60
C VAL A 42 8.86 8.16 -30.12
N PRO A 43 8.16 8.89 -29.22
CA PRO A 43 8.07 8.49 -27.83
C PRO A 43 7.57 7.06 -27.79
N ALA A 44 8.24 6.19 -27.01
CA ALA A 44 7.82 4.80 -26.84
C ALA A 44 6.29 4.78 -26.61
N SER A 45 5.57 4.12 -27.52
CA SER A 45 4.12 4.09 -27.46
C SER A 45 3.70 3.53 -26.09
N ILE A 46 2.76 4.23 -25.43
CA ILE A 46 2.18 3.78 -24.17
C ILE A 46 1.68 2.36 -24.39
N VAL A 47 2.33 1.39 -23.74
CA VAL A 47 2.07 -0.03 -23.98
C VAL A 47 0.63 -0.30 -23.56
N SER A 48 -0.24 -0.55 -24.54
CA SER A 48 -1.68 -0.79 -24.32
C SER A 48 -1.96 -1.99 -23.42
N MET A 49 -0.96 -2.84 -23.17
CA MET A 49 -1.04 -4.01 -22.29
C MET A 49 -1.39 -3.67 -20.84
N ILE A 50 -1.14 -2.44 -20.35
CA ILE A 50 -1.50 -2.04 -18.98
C ILE A 50 -3.01 -1.85 -18.80
N ASN A 51 -3.75 -1.56 -19.88
CA ASN A 51 -5.20 -1.37 -19.83
C ASN A 51 -5.98 -2.68 -20.12
N ALA A 52 -5.36 -3.85 -19.95
CA ALA A 52 -6.04 -5.12 -20.21
C ALA A 52 -7.30 -5.29 -19.31
N PRO A 53 -8.40 -5.82 -19.85
CA PRO A 53 -9.75 -5.72 -19.25
C PRO A 53 -9.93 -6.41 -17.89
N GLN A 54 -8.99 -7.26 -17.47
CA GLN A 54 -9.05 -7.98 -16.18
C GLN A 54 -8.12 -7.41 -15.10
N ARG A 55 -7.22 -6.46 -15.43
CA ARG A 55 -6.21 -6.00 -14.47
C ARG A 55 -6.82 -5.18 -13.33
N TRP A 56 -7.89 -4.42 -13.58
CA TRP A 56 -8.60 -3.68 -12.54
C TRP A 56 -9.24 -4.61 -11.50
N GLN A 57 -9.74 -5.78 -11.92
CA GLN A 57 -10.29 -6.79 -11.00
C GLN A 57 -9.20 -7.37 -10.10
N ARG A 58 -8.04 -7.70 -10.68
CA ARG A 58 -6.86 -8.12 -9.90
C ARG A 58 -6.47 -7.03 -8.91
N TRP A 59 -6.46 -5.75 -9.32
CA TRP A 59 -6.14 -4.63 -8.45
C TRP A 59 -7.10 -4.49 -7.27
N VAL A 60 -8.41 -4.59 -7.50
CA VAL A 60 -9.42 -4.64 -6.43
C VAL A 60 -9.13 -5.81 -5.50
N GLY A 61 -8.90 -7.01 -6.04
CA GLY A 61 -8.59 -8.21 -5.25
C GLY A 61 -7.35 -8.05 -4.37
N TYR A 62 -6.25 -7.48 -4.88
CA TYR A 62 -5.06 -7.21 -4.06
C TYR A 62 -5.27 -6.11 -3.03
N ASN A 63 -6.10 -5.10 -3.30
CA ASN A 63 -6.47 -4.11 -2.28
C ASN A 63 -7.32 -4.73 -1.17
N MET A 64 -8.27 -5.59 -1.51
CA MET A 64 -9.07 -6.34 -0.51
C MET A 64 -8.19 -7.26 0.33
N ALA A 65 -7.28 -8.02 -0.32
CA ALA A 65 -6.33 -8.88 0.39
C ALA A 65 -5.39 -8.07 1.28
N GLY A 66 -4.90 -6.93 0.78
CA GLY A 66 -4.08 -5.99 1.54
C GLY A 66 -4.81 -5.46 2.78
N PHE A 67 -6.07 -5.05 2.63
CA PHE A 67 -6.90 -4.59 3.74
C PHE A 67 -7.11 -5.67 4.80
N LEU A 68 -7.50 -6.89 4.40
CA LEU A 68 -7.68 -8.01 5.33
C LEU A 68 -6.39 -8.37 6.07
N LEU A 69 -5.26 -8.34 5.35
CA LEU A 69 -3.94 -8.53 5.93
C LEU A 69 -3.62 -7.41 6.94
N SER A 70 -3.97 -6.17 6.67
CA SER A 70 -3.79 -5.05 7.60
C SER A 70 -4.60 -5.19 8.89
N CYS A 71 -5.82 -5.74 8.82
CA CYS A 71 -6.63 -6.01 10.00
C CYS A 71 -5.93 -6.97 10.98
N GLY A 72 -5.07 -7.87 10.50
CA GLY A 72 -4.25 -8.74 11.34
C GLY A 72 -2.88 -8.15 11.68
N LEU A 73 -2.16 -7.66 10.68
CA LEU A 73 -0.77 -7.21 10.84
C LEU A 73 -0.62 -5.97 11.72
N ILE A 74 -1.51 -4.99 11.62
CA ILE A 74 -1.37 -3.76 12.41
C ILE A 74 -1.58 -4.06 13.91
N PRO A 75 -2.69 -4.72 14.34
CA PRO A 75 -2.85 -5.07 15.75
C PRO A 75 -1.75 -6.01 16.26
N ALA A 76 -1.37 -7.03 15.49
CA ALA A 76 -0.31 -7.96 15.89
C ALA A 76 1.05 -7.25 16.01
N GLY A 77 1.37 -6.36 15.07
CA GLY A 77 2.58 -5.54 15.12
C GLY A 77 2.60 -4.59 16.32
N ASN A 78 1.48 -3.94 16.63
CA ASN A 78 1.35 -3.10 17.82
C ASN A 78 1.58 -3.91 19.11
N VAL A 79 0.94 -5.09 19.23
CA VAL A 79 1.12 -5.98 20.40
C VAL A 79 2.57 -6.44 20.52
N PHE A 80 3.19 -6.81 19.40
CA PHE A 80 4.60 -7.21 19.38
C PHE A 80 5.51 -6.07 19.83
N ILE A 81 5.29 -4.84 19.37
CA ILE A 81 6.11 -3.69 19.78
C ILE A 81 5.92 -3.37 21.26
N VAL A 82 4.68 -3.39 21.78
CA VAL A 82 4.45 -3.22 23.22
C VAL A 82 5.22 -4.27 24.02
N TRP A 83 5.13 -5.55 23.61
CA TRP A 83 5.87 -6.63 24.26
C TRP A 83 7.40 -6.43 24.20
N VAL A 84 7.94 -5.96 23.07
CA VAL A 84 9.37 -5.63 22.96
C VAL A 84 9.75 -4.47 23.85
N LEU A 85 8.94 -3.41 23.88
CA LEU A 85 9.18 -2.22 24.70
C LEU A 85 9.05 -2.52 26.20
N ASP A 86 8.20 -3.46 26.61
CA ASP A 86 8.08 -3.91 28.00
C ASP A 86 9.27 -4.77 28.45
N ILE A 87 9.91 -5.51 27.52
CA ILE A 87 11.09 -6.33 27.81
C ILE A 87 12.36 -5.49 27.90
N VAL A 88 12.44 -4.39 27.15
CA VAL A 88 13.52 -3.42 27.31
C VAL A 88 13.18 -2.58 28.54
N PRO A 89 13.97 -2.60 29.62
CA PRO A 89 13.74 -1.74 30.78
C PRO A 89 14.08 -0.29 30.41
N ILE A 90 13.23 0.32 29.59
CA ILE A 90 13.10 1.75 29.47
C ILE A 90 12.22 2.12 30.65
N ASP A 91 12.66 3.03 31.50
CA ASP A 91 11.89 3.48 32.66
C ASP A 91 10.66 4.27 32.17
N VAL A 92 9.62 3.53 31.75
CA VAL A 92 8.43 4.06 31.09
C VAL A 92 7.61 4.87 32.09
N GLU A 93 7.65 4.53 33.38
CA GLU A 93 7.00 5.32 34.44
C GLU A 93 7.58 6.73 34.56
N HIS A 94 8.91 6.89 34.44
CA HIS A 94 9.54 8.21 34.43
C HIS A 94 9.27 9.00 33.14
N SER A 95 9.04 8.29 32.03
CA SER A 95 8.70 8.89 30.72
C SER A 95 7.21 9.25 30.60
N LEU A 96 6.32 8.52 31.28
CA LEU A 96 4.87 8.74 31.34
C LEU A 96 4.48 9.85 32.32
N ALA A 97 5.29 10.09 33.36
CA ALA A 97 5.10 11.22 34.28
C ALA A 97 5.40 12.59 33.64
N MET A 98 6.11 12.62 32.50
CA MET A 98 6.30 13.82 31.67
C MET A 98 5.38 13.82 30.45
N LEU A 99 4.07 13.63 30.68
CA LEU A 99 3.01 13.85 29.70
C LEU A 99 2.69 15.36 29.52
N ASP A 100 3.71 16.21 29.64
CA ASP A 100 3.85 17.35 28.74
C ASP A 100 4.17 16.79 27.34
N PHE A 101 3.93 17.53 26.27
CA PHE A 101 4.25 17.13 24.89
C PHE A 101 5.77 16.95 24.67
N SER A 102 6.38 15.99 25.35
CA SER A 102 7.81 15.71 25.32
C SER A 102 8.14 14.90 24.07
N ALA A 103 9.31 15.17 23.48
CA ALA A 103 9.78 14.47 22.28
C ALA A 103 9.76 12.93 22.43
N ASN A 104 9.81 12.43 23.67
CA ASN A 104 9.77 11.01 24.01
C ASN A 104 8.38 10.39 23.79
N ALA A 105 7.29 11.08 24.14
CA ALA A 105 5.93 10.59 23.88
C ALA A 105 5.64 10.52 22.37
N PHE A 106 6.08 11.55 21.63
CA PHE A 106 6.00 11.57 20.17
C PHE A 106 6.83 10.45 19.53
N LEU A 107 8.06 10.24 19.99
CA LEU A 107 8.93 9.17 19.51
C LEU A 107 8.35 7.78 19.83
N SER A 108 7.76 7.60 21.01
CA SER A 108 7.07 6.37 21.39
C SER A 108 5.89 6.08 20.46
N MET A 109 5.03 7.08 20.18
CA MET A 109 3.96 6.94 19.19
C MET A 109 4.50 6.62 17.79
N LEU A 110 5.60 7.25 17.38
CA LEU A 110 6.25 6.99 16.09
C LEU A 110 6.71 5.54 15.97
N ILE A 111 7.31 4.99 17.02
CA ILE A 111 7.77 3.61 17.01
C ILE A 111 6.57 2.66 17.06
N GLN A 112 5.65 2.89 18.01
CA GLN A 112 4.52 2.00 18.27
C GLN A 112 3.59 1.89 17.07
N PHE A 113 3.19 3.00 16.45
CA PHE A 113 2.25 2.99 15.33
C PHE A 113 2.94 3.09 13.96
N GLY A 114 4.08 3.79 13.87
CA GLY A 114 4.77 4.01 12.61
C GLY A 114 5.40 2.73 12.07
N VAL A 115 6.08 1.92 12.89
CA VAL A 115 6.74 0.69 12.41
C VAL A 115 5.74 -0.32 11.85
N PRO A 116 4.63 -0.68 12.53
CA PRO A 116 3.63 -1.59 11.97
C PRO A 116 2.97 -1.02 10.73
N LEU A 117 2.71 0.29 10.70
CA LEU A 117 2.16 0.99 9.54
C LEU A 117 3.11 0.90 8.33
N MET A 118 4.41 1.17 8.52
CA MET A 118 5.43 1.07 7.46
C MET A 118 5.54 -0.34 6.90
N MET A 119 5.57 -1.35 7.78
CA MET A 119 5.62 -2.75 7.38
C MET A 119 4.36 -3.12 6.58
N ASN A 120 3.19 -2.71 7.06
CA ASN A 120 1.92 -2.95 6.37
C ASN A 120 1.88 -2.28 4.99
N ILE A 121 2.20 -0.99 4.89
CA ILE A 121 2.25 -0.27 3.61
C ILE A 121 3.24 -0.95 2.66
N SER A 122 4.38 -1.42 3.17
CA SER A 122 5.39 -2.12 2.34
C SER A 122 4.83 -3.39 1.72
N VAL A 123 4.17 -4.23 2.52
CA VAL A 123 3.57 -5.48 2.05
C VAL A 123 2.42 -5.21 1.07
N VAL A 124 1.51 -4.29 1.41
CA VAL A 124 0.40 -3.89 0.54
C VAL A 124 0.90 -3.31 -0.78
N SER A 125 1.95 -2.48 -0.75
CA SER A 125 2.54 -1.89 -1.96
C SER A 125 3.14 -2.96 -2.87
N LEU A 126 3.76 -4.00 -2.31
CA LEU A 126 4.26 -5.15 -3.08
C LEU A 126 3.13 -5.98 -3.69
N LEU A 127 2.04 -6.20 -2.96
CA LEU A 127 0.84 -6.88 -3.47
C LEU A 127 0.21 -6.10 -4.63
N GLN A 128 0.00 -4.80 -4.46
CA GLN A 128 -0.50 -3.92 -5.52
C GLN A 128 0.41 -3.94 -6.75
N ARG A 129 1.74 -3.87 -6.56
CA ARG A 129 2.71 -3.99 -7.64
C ARG A 129 2.57 -5.29 -8.44
N SER A 130 2.19 -6.40 -7.79
CA SER A 130 1.98 -7.68 -8.47
C SER A 130 0.78 -7.67 -9.42
N ALA A 131 -0.24 -6.82 -9.20
CA ALA A 131 -1.33 -6.63 -10.17
C ALA A 131 -0.87 -5.87 -11.43
N LEU A 132 0.24 -5.15 -11.35
CA LEU A 132 0.84 -4.46 -12.50
C LEU A 132 1.87 -5.34 -13.22
N ASP A 133 1.90 -6.65 -12.94
CA ASP A 133 2.90 -7.60 -13.45
C ASP A 133 4.34 -7.08 -13.31
N PHE A 134 4.63 -6.44 -12.17
CA PHE A 134 5.98 -5.95 -11.83
C PHE A 134 6.57 -4.89 -12.77
N GLN A 135 5.76 -4.26 -13.62
CA GLN A 135 6.21 -3.26 -14.60
C GLN A 135 6.80 -1.99 -13.95
N VAL A 136 6.39 -1.68 -12.71
CA VAL A 136 6.97 -0.60 -11.92
C VAL A 136 8.18 -1.12 -11.13
N ARG A 137 9.25 -0.32 -11.00
CA ARG A 137 10.42 -0.69 -10.19
C ARG A 137 10.05 -0.78 -8.70
N ALA A 138 10.41 -1.90 -8.07
CA ALA A 138 9.98 -2.23 -6.70
C ALA A 138 10.42 -1.21 -5.65
N LYS A 139 11.71 -0.84 -5.64
CA LYS A 139 12.31 0.02 -4.62
C LYS A 139 11.64 1.40 -4.54
N PRO A 140 11.59 2.21 -5.62
CA PRO A 140 10.96 3.54 -5.54
C PRO A 140 9.45 3.44 -5.28
N TRP A 141 8.79 2.39 -5.76
CA TRP A 141 7.38 2.15 -5.50
C TRP A 141 7.09 1.97 -4.01
N VAL A 142 7.76 1.00 -3.37
CA VAL A 142 7.56 0.71 -1.95
C VAL A 142 8.00 1.89 -1.08
N ILE A 143 9.20 2.43 -1.31
CA ILE A 143 9.73 3.52 -0.49
C ILE A 143 8.83 4.76 -0.59
N GLY A 144 8.40 5.13 -1.79
CA GLY A 144 7.54 6.31 -1.95
C GLY A 144 6.12 6.11 -1.40
N SER A 145 5.56 4.89 -1.50
CA SER A 145 4.30 4.56 -0.82
C SER A 145 4.43 4.62 0.71
N VAL A 146 5.53 4.12 1.27
CA VAL A 146 5.80 4.21 2.71
C VAL A 146 5.95 5.66 3.15
N LEU A 147 6.78 6.46 2.47
CA LEU A 147 6.99 7.87 2.82
C LEU A 147 5.70 8.69 2.71
N SER A 148 4.91 8.48 1.66
CA SER A 148 3.62 9.16 1.50
C SER A 148 2.58 8.73 2.55
N GLY A 149 2.54 7.45 2.92
CA GLY A 149 1.65 6.96 3.97
C GLY A 149 2.04 7.47 5.36
N ILE A 150 3.34 7.52 5.68
CA ILE A 150 3.85 8.14 6.92
C ILE A 150 3.51 9.63 6.95
N ALA A 151 3.78 10.36 5.86
CA ALA A 151 3.45 11.78 5.78
C ALA A 151 1.94 12.00 5.95
N GLY A 152 1.10 11.16 5.35
CA GLY A 152 -0.35 11.19 5.53
C GLY A 152 -0.79 10.90 6.97
N PHE A 153 -0.17 9.91 7.62
CA PHE A 153 -0.43 9.58 9.03
C PHE A 153 -0.17 10.79 9.93
N TYR A 154 1.00 11.41 9.83
CA TYR A 154 1.33 12.60 10.62
C TYR A 154 0.47 13.81 10.29
N SER A 155 0.19 14.03 9.00
CA SER A 155 -0.72 15.10 8.58
C SER A 155 -2.10 14.94 9.21
N THR A 156 -2.56 13.69 9.40
CA THR A 156 -3.82 13.39 10.08
C THR A 156 -3.74 13.68 11.58
N LEU A 157 -2.66 13.27 12.25
CA LEU A 157 -2.49 13.55 13.69
C LEU A 157 -2.50 15.06 13.97
N ILE A 158 -1.76 15.83 13.18
CA ILE A 158 -1.74 17.30 13.28
C ILE A 158 -3.14 17.88 13.00
N LEU A 159 -3.84 17.35 12.00
CA LEU A 159 -5.20 17.80 11.67
C LEU A 159 -6.20 17.51 12.79
N ILE A 160 -6.13 16.33 13.41
CA ILE A 160 -7.00 15.94 14.53
C ILE A 160 -6.71 16.83 15.74
N GLU A 161 -5.44 17.13 16.02
CA GLU A 161 -5.06 18.02 17.12
C GLU A 161 -5.57 19.45 16.89
N LEU A 162 -5.38 19.99 15.67
CA LEU A 162 -5.77 21.35 15.31
C LEU A 162 -7.29 21.57 15.35
N ILE A 163 -8.08 20.52 15.05
CA ILE A 163 -9.54 20.57 15.05
C ILE A 163 -10.12 20.01 16.36
N GLY A 164 -9.30 19.41 17.23
CA GLY A 164 -9.72 18.69 18.43
C GLY A 164 -10.56 19.54 19.38
N ASP A 165 -10.22 20.82 19.53
CA ASP A 165 -10.98 21.77 20.35
C ASP A 165 -12.41 22.01 19.82
N GLN A 166 -12.61 21.95 18.50
CA GLN A 166 -13.92 22.09 17.86
C GLN A 166 -14.74 20.80 17.95
N LEU A 167 -14.09 19.66 18.20
CA LEU A 167 -14.71 18.33 18.24
C LEU A 167 -15.13 17.88 19.65
N LYS A 168 -14.87 18.69 20.68
CA LYS A 168 -15.19 18.40 22.10
C LYS A 168 -16.67 18.09 22.37
N PHE A 169 -17.57 18.52 21.48
CA PHE A 169 -19.02 18.30 21.62
C PHE A 169 -19.51 16.97 21.03
N MET A 170 -18.64 16.19 20.36
CA MET A 170 -19.03 14.90 19.80
C MET A 170 -18.96 13.78 20.84
N PRO A 171 -19.95 12.86 20.87
CA PRO A 171 -19.84 11.60 21.61
C PRO A 171 -18.55 10.85 21.26
N THR A 172 -17.90 10.27 22.28
CA THR A 172 -16.58 9.61 22.15
C THR A 172 -16.53 8.59 21.01
N LEU A 173 -17.58 7.80 20.81
CA LEU A 173 -17.65 6.82 19.72
C LEU A 173 -17.66 7.48 18.33
N GLN A 174 -18.41 8.56 18.16
CA GLN A 174 -18.47 9.29 16.88
C GLN A 174 -17.13 9.94 16.56
N LEU A 175 -16.44 10.47 17.57
CA LEU A 175 -15.08 11.01 17.43
C LEU A 175 -14.07 9.93 17.01
N HIS A 176 -14.17 8.72 17.56
CA HIS A 176 -13.31 7.59 17.17
C HIS A 176 -13.59 7.14 15.73
N ILE A 177 -14.86 7.03 15.32
CA ILE A 177 -15.21 6.68 13.94
C ILE A 177 -14.69 7.75 12.97
N LEU A 178 -14.89 9.04 13.29
CA LEU A 178 -14.45 10.16 12.46
C LEU A 178 -12.91 10.22 12.34
N SER A 179 -12.19 10.00 13.44
CA SER A 179 -10.72 10.00 13.42
C SER A 179 -10.17 8.84 12.60
N ILE A 180 -10.71 7.62 12.74
CA ILE A 180 -10.30 6.48 11.92
C ILE A 180 -10.61 6.74 10.44
N PHE A 181 -11.80 7.27 10.13
CA PHE A 181 -12.17 7.60 8.76
C PHE A 181 -11.22 8.64 8.15
N THR A 182 -10.95 9.72 8.87
CA THR A 182 -10.02 10.79 8.44
C THR A 182 -8.62 10.22 8.22
N LEU A 183 -8.13 9.38 9.13
CA LEU A 183 -6.84 8.73 9.03
C LEU A 183 -6.73 7.87 7.76
N CYS A 184 -7.71 6.99 7.55
CA CYS A 184 -7.77 6.13 6.36
C CYS A 184 -7.86 6.97 5.08
N PHE A 185 -8.65 8.04 5.07
CA PHE A 185 -8.82 8.91 3.92
C PHE A 185 -7.52 9.63 3.54
N VAL A 186 -6.85 10.27 4.50
CA VAL A 186 -5.63 11.05 4.26
C VAL A 186 -4.48 10.14 3.85
N ILE A 187 -4.27 9.01 4.54
CA ILE A 187 -3.23 8.03 4.18
C ILE A 187 -3.47 7.47 2.77
N SER A 188 -4.71 7.05 2.47
CA SER A 188 -5.05 6.50 1.16
C SER A 188 -4.86 7.53 0.05
N THR A 189 -5.19 8.80 0.32
CA THR A 189 -4.98 9.90 -0.62
C THR A 189 -3.49 10.15 -0.86
N GLY A 190 -2.68 10.22 0.20
CA GLY A 190 -1.24 10.42 0.09
C GLY A 190 -0.56 9.32 -0.72
N ILE A 191 -0.84 8.05 -0.41
CA ILE A 191 -0.33 6.90 -1.14
C ILE A 191 -0.83 6.92 -2.59
N GLY A 192 -2.12 7.19 -2.81
CA GLY A 192 -2.73 7.24 -4.13
C GLY A 192 -2.10 8.29 -5.05
N LEU A 193 -1.86 9.52 -4.54
CA LEU A 193 -1.19 10.59 -5.28
C LEU A 193 0.23 10.18 -5.69
N PHE A 194 0.98 9.56 -4.77
CA PHE A 194 2.31 9.05 -5.09
C PHE A 194 2.24 7.98 -6.18
N GLN A 195 1.39 6.96 -6.02
CA GLN A 195 1.25 5.86 -6.98
C GLN A 195 0.81 6.36 -8.36
N TRP A 196 -0.09 7.34 -8.41
CA TRP A 196 -0.50 8.01 -9.64
C TRP A 196 0.68 8.66 -10.36
N SER A 197 1.54 9.38 -9.62
CA SER A 197 2.71 10.06 -10.18
C SER A 197 3.69 9.10 -10.87
N GLN A 198 3.76 7.85 -10.38
CA GLN A 198 4.56 6.78 -10.99
C GLN A 198 3.84 6.19 -12.21
N LEU A 199 2.54 5.91 -12.07
CA LEU A 199 1.74 5.24 -13.11
C LEU A 199 1.48 6.12 -14.35
N ARG A 200 1.41 7.46 -14.21
CA ARG A 200 1.16 8.36 -15.34
C ARG A 200 2.21 8.28 -16.45
N SER A 201 3.40 7.80 -16.12
CA SER A 201 4.50 7.61 -17.08
C SER A 201 4.34 6.37 -17.96
N ILE A 202 3.47 5.43 -17.55
CA ILE A 202 3.33 4.12 -18.20
C ILE A 202 1.89 3.79 -18.61
N ALA A 203 0.87 4.46 -18.06
CA ALA A 203 -0.54 4.17 -18.33
C ALA A 203 -1.32 5.43 -18.73
N SER A 204 -2.15 5.32 -19.77
CA SER A 204 -2.99 6.44 -20.25
C SER A 204 -4.10 6.83 -19.26
N ASN A 205 -4.63 5.86 -18.52
CA ASN A 205 -5.68 6.04 -17.50
C ASN A 205 -5.13 5.75 -16.09
N ALA A 206 -3.94 6.27 -15.78
CA ALA A 206 -3.25 6.05 -14.51
C ALA A 206 -4.05 6.47 -13.27
N TRP A 207 -5.00 7.40 -13.41
CA TRP A 207 -5.78 7.94 -12.30
C TRP A 207 -6.84 6.96 -11.77
N HIS A 208 -7.27 5.97 -12.55
CA HIS A 208 -8.26 4.97 -12.09
C HIS A 208 -7.71 4.12 -10.94
N TRP A 209 -6.43 3.77 -10.97
CA TRP A 209 -5.78 2.89 -10.01
C TRP A 209 -5.82 3.42 -8.56
N PRO A 210 -5.37 4.65 -8.27
CA PRO A 210 -5.48 5.22 -6.92
C PRO A 210 -6.93 5.45 -6.50
N VAL A 211 -7.83 5.79 -7.43
CA VAL A 211 -9.27 5.95 -7.11
C VAL A 211 -9.89 4.62 -6.70
N ILE A 212 -9.62 3.54 -7.42
CA ILE A 212 -10.08 2.20 -7.07
C ILE A 212 -9.50 1.77 -5.72
N SER A 213 -8.20 2.01 -5.49
CA SER A 213 -7.59 1.74 -4.18
C SER A 213 -8.30 2.51 -3.07
N GLY A 214 -8.41 3.84 -3.20
CA GLY A 214 -9.07 4.69 -2.20
C GLY A 214 -10.51 4.25 -1.92
N ALA A 215 -11.30 4.01 -2.97
CA ALA A 215 -12.68 3.52 -2.84
C ALA A 215 -12.72 2.17 -2.11
N THR A 216 -11.86 1.22 -2.47
CA THR A 216 -11.81 -0.11 -1.84
C THR A 216 -11.48 0.00 -0.35
N TRP A 217 -10.43 0.76 -0.01
CA TRP A 217 -10.00 0.94 1.38
C TRP A 217 -11.05 1.66 2.23
N ILE A 218 -11.65 2.73 1.71
CA ILE A 218 -12.69 3.48 2.43
C ILE A 218 -13.94 2.61 2.63
N SER A 219 -14.43 1.95 1.57
CA SER A 219 -15.62 1.09 1.67
C SER A 219 -15.43 -0.06 2.64
N LEU A 220 -14.28 -0.73 2.62
CA LEU A 220 -13.98 -1.81 3.57
C LEU A 220 -13.82 -1.29 5.00
N THR A 221 -13.19 -0.13 5.19
CA THR A 221 -13.08 0.52 6.51
C THR A 221 -14.46 0.82 7.09
N LEU A 222 -15.34 1.44 6.31
CA LEU A 222 -16.71 1.74 6.72
C LEU A 222 -17.48 0.46 7.06
N LEU A 223 -17.31 -0.61 6.29
CA LEU A 223 -17.96 -1.89 6.54
C LEU A 223 -17.50 -2.48 7.87
N VAL A 224 -16.20 -2.52 8.13
CA VAL A 224 -15.64 -3.05 9.39
C VAL A 224 -16.08 -2.20 10.59
N LEU A 225 -16.01 -0.87 10.48
CA LEU A 225 -16.45 0.03 11.55
C LEU A 225 -17.95 -0.15 11.85
N GLY A 226 -18.78 -0.26 10.80
CA GLY A 226 -20.21 -0.52 10.94
C GLY A 226 -20.49 -1.86 11.63
N LEU A 227 -19.76 -2.91 11.27
CA LEU A 227 -19.87 -4.22 11.91
C LEU A 227 -19.48 -4.17 13.39
N ILE A 228 -18.37 -3.51 13.73
CA ILE A 228 -17.92 -3.34 15.13
C ILE A 228 -18.97 -2.57 15.93
N ALA A 229 -19.47 -1.45 15.41
CA ALA A 229 -20.49 -0.64 16.08
C ALA A 229 -21.78 -1.44 16.32
N TYR A 230 -22.19 -2.25 15.34
CA TYR A 230 -23.36 -3.13 15.46
C TYR A 230 -23.17 -4.20 16.55
N VAL A 231 -22.02 -4.88 16.55
CA VAL A 231 -21.69 -5.90 17.56
C VAL A 231 -21.66 -5.30 18.96
N VAL A 232 -21.00 -4.16 19.15
CA VAL A 232 -20.96 -3.45 20.44
C VAL A 232 -22.37 -3.06 20.91
N SER A 233 -23.23 -2.61 19.98
CA SER A 233 -24.62 -2.27 20.30
C SER A 233 -25.40 -3.49 20.81
N ILE A 234 -25.24 -4.66 20.18
CA ILE A 234 -25.86 -5.91 20.64
C ILE A 234 -25.36 -6.29 22.04
N PHE A 235 -24.04 -6.29 22.25
CA PHE A 235 -23.48 -6.63 23.57
C PHE A 235 -24.00 -5.71 24.68
N ASN A 236 -24.11 -4.41 24.41
CA ASN A 236 -24.64 -3.43 25.38
C ASN A 236 -26.14 -3.61 25.67
N GLN A 237 -26.91 -4.20 24.76
CA GLN A 237 -28.32 -4.55 24.99
C GLN A 237 -28.48 -5.89 25.71
N CYS A 238 -27.56 -6.83 25.50
CA CYS A 238 -27.61 -8.17 26.10
C CYS A 238 -26.99 -8.25 27.50
N LEU A 239 -26.11 -7.32 27.89
CA LEU A 239 -25.58 -7.26 29.25
C LEU A 239 -26.66 -6.71 30.21
N PRO A 240 -27.02 -7.43 31.28
CA PRO A 240 -27.93 -6.91 32.28
C PRO A 240 -27.32 -5.64 32.88
N ARG A 241 -28.03 -4.51 32.75
CA ARG A 241 -27.63 -3.31 33.48
C ARG A 241 -27.61 -3.68 34.97
N PRO A 242 -26.50 -3.44 35.69
CA PRO A 242 -26.48 -3.66 37.12
C PRO A 242 -27.64 -2.88 37.74
N SER A 243 -28.55 -3.58 38.40
CA SER A 243 -29.68 -2.93 39.05
C SER A 243 -29.12 -1.98 40.11
N PRO A 244 -29.65 -0.75 40.24
CA PRO A 244 -29.18 0.19 41.26
C PRO A 244 -29.43 -0.29 42.70
N TRP A 245 -30.02 -1.46 42.89
CA TRP A 245 -30.39 -2.04 44.19
C TRP A 245 -29.49 -3.21 44.63
N SER A 246 -28.36 -3.44 43.95
CA SER A 246 -27.49 -4.60 44.21
C SER A 246 -26.42 -4.37 45.29
N TYR A 247 -26.47 -3.24 46.00
CA TYR A 247 -25.61 -2.93 47.14
C TYR A 247 -26.47 -2.74 48.40
N CYS A 248 -26.96 -3.83 48.96
CA CYS A 248 -27.46 -3.91 50.34
C CYS A 248 -26.88 -5.16 50.98
#